data_AF-A0A562S7S8-F1
#
_entry.id   AF-A0A562S7S8-F1
#
_cell.length_a   1.000
_cell.length_b   1.000
_cell.length_c   1.000
_cell.angle_alpha   90.00
_cell.angle_beta   90.00
_cell.angle_gamma   90.00
#
_symmetry.space_group_name_H-M   'P 1'
#
loop_
_entity.id
_entity.type
_entity.pdbx_description
1 polymer ?
#
loop_
_entity_poly.entity_id
_entity_poly.type
_entity_poly.pdbx_seq_one_letter_code
_entity_poly.pdbx_strand_id
1 'polypeptide(L)'
;MFCFQCQETMKNTGCTVRGFCGKPEETANLQDLLIFVLKGMAVYGEKLKEMGAADRSHDTFIMEGLFATITNANWDKARFSSMIEEGLRRRESLAVKFSDLYREKNGKDCADSLPEAAIWTASAEAFGEKAKEVGVLLTENEDVRSLRELLTIGLKGIAAYAEHAAVLGYYKDEIGEFMMEALASTTKELSVDAMTGLVMKAGEMAVNHHGPSG
;
A
#
# COMPACT_ATOMS: atom_id res chain seq x y z
N MET A 1 -1.95 -3.85 18.58
CA MET A 1 -1.53 -4.35 17.25
C MET A 1 -2.43 -5.49 16.77
N PHE A 2 -2.48 -5.77 15.47
CA PHE A 2 -2.98 -7.05 14.93
C PHE A 2 -2.17 -7.41 13.68
N CYS A 3 -1.47 -8.55 13.69
CA CYS A 3 -0.67 -8.98 12.54
C CYS A 3 -0.74 -10.49 12.35
N PHE A 4 -1.03 -10.93 11.13
CA PHE A 4 -1.22 -12.34 10.78
C PHE A 4 -0.52 -12.78 9.48
N GLN A 5 0.43 -11.98 8.97
CA GLN A 5 0.98 -12.17 7.62
C GLN A 5 1.97 -13.34 7.48
N CYS A 6 2.40 -13.98 8.58
CA CYS A 6 3.37 -15.07 8.55
C CYS A 6 2.81 -16.36 9.12
N GLN A 7 3.41 -17.47 8.71
CA GLN A 7 3.01 -18.83 9.12
C GLN A 7 3.10 -19.05 10.63
N GLU A 8 4.02 -18.36 11.32
CA GLU A 8 4.23 -18.48 12.77
C GLU A 8 3.27 -17.61 13.61
N THR A 9 2.26 -16.99 12.99
CA THR A 9 1.33 -16.11 13.71
C THR A 9 0.66 -16.84 14.90
N MET A 10 0.50 -16.13 16.02
CA MET A 10 0.00 -16.73 17.25
C MET A 10 -1.35 -17.42 17.04
N LYS A 11 -1.43 -18.67 17.50
CA LYS A 11 -2.61 -19.55 17.40
C LYS A 11 -3.14 -19.76 15.98
N ASN A 12 -2.35 -19.44 14.96
CA ASN A 12 -2.80 -19.38 13.56
C ASN A 12 -4.01 -18.42 13.36
N THR A 13 -4.12 -17.38 14.18
CA THR A 13 -5.20 -16.39 14.11
C THR A 13 -4.69 -14.95 13.99
N GLY A 14 -3.62 -14.60 14.71
CA GLY A 14 -3.13 -13.22 14.76
C GLY A 14 -2.34 -12.91 16.03
N CYS A 15 -1.23 -12.19 15.87
CA CYS A 15 -0.46 -11.62 16.98
C CYS A 15 -1.11 -10.31 17.45
N THR A 16 -1.48 -10.22 18.73
CA THR A 16 -2.25 -9.08 19.27
C THR A 16 -1.53 -8.22 20.30
N VAL A 17 -0.47 -8.73 20.92
CA VAL A 17 0.33 -8.00 21.94
C VAL A 17 1.76 -7.78 21.45
N ARG A 18 2.41 -8.85 20.99
CA ARG A 18 3.73 -8.84 20.37
C ARG A 18 3.76 -9.91 19.30
N GLY A 19 4.43 -9.65 18.17
CA GLY A 19 4.63 -10.64 17.13
C GLY A 19 5.44 -11.84 17.64
N PHE A 20 5.13 -13.04 17.16
CA PHE A 20 5.94 -14.23 17.45
C PHE A 20 7.39 -14.06 16.96
N CYS A 21 7.58 -13.38 15.83
CA CYS A 21 8.89 -12.97 15.32
C CYS A 21 9.63 -11.94 16.20
N GLY A 22 9.00 -11.43 17.27
CA GLY A 22 9.56 -10.42 18.17
C GLY A 22 9.10 -8.99 17.92
N LYS A 23 8.30 -8.73 16.88
CA LYS A 23 7.86 -7.38 16.47
C LYS A 23 7.03 -6.72 17.58
N PRO A 24 7.49 -5.60 18.16
CA PRO A 24 6.74 -4.90 19.19
C PRO A 24 5.51 -4.20 18.59
N GLU A 25 4.54 -3.88 19.45
CA GLU A 25 3.28 -3.26 19.04
C GLU A 25 3.50 -1.97 18.24
N GLU A 26 4.40 -1.10 18.69
CA GLU A 26 4.60 0.20 18.03
C GLU A 26 5.16 0.04 16.61
N THR A 27 6.06 -0.94 16.40
CA THR A 27 6.59 -1.24 15.06
C THR A 27 5.51 -1.86 14.17
N ALA A 28 4.66 -2.74 14.72
CA ALA A 28 3.54 -3.29 13.95
C ALA A 28 2.58 -2.19 13.50
N ASN A 29 2.17 -1.32 14.42
CA ASN A 29 1.25 -0.23 14.14
C ASN A 29 1.87 0.75 13.11
N LEU A 30 3.15 1.10 13.22
CA LEU A 30 3.80 1.97 12.22
C LEU A 30 3.88 1.33 10.83
N GLN A 31 4.02 0.01 10.73
CA GLN A 31 3.92 -0.68 9.44
C GLN A 31 2.50 -0.56 8.85
N ASP A 32 1.46 -0.69 9.68
CA ASP A 32 0.07 -0.50 9.25
C ASP A 32 -0.16 0.93 8.75
N LEU A 33 0.34 1.94 9.47
CA LEU A 33 0.24 3.34 9.07
C LEU A 33 1.01 3.65 7.78
N LEU A 34 2.18 3.03 7.57
CA LEU A 34 2.91 3.16 6.31
C LEU A 34 2.05 2.61 5.15
N ILE A 35 1.51 1.40 5.28
CA ILE A 35 0.62 0.82 4.27
C ILE A 35 -0.61 1.70 4.02
N PHE A 36 -1.20 2.27 5.07
CA PHE A 36 -2.29 3.23 4.95
C PHE A 36 -1.91 4.46 4.11
N VAL A 37 -0.72 5.05 4.32
CA VAL A 37 -0.23 6.16 3.50
C VAL A 37 0.02 5.73 2.04
N LEU A 38 0.58 4.54 1.81
CA LEU A 38 0.76 4.01 0.45
C LEU A 38 -0.57 3.81 -0.27
N LYS A 39 -1.63 3.36 0.43
CA LYS A 39 -3.00 3.32 -0.11
C LYS A 39 -3.48 4.71 -0.51
N GLY A 40 -3.17 5.74 0.28
CA GLY A 40 -3.47 7.14 -0.06
C GLY A 40 -2.78 7.62 -1.34
N MET A 41 -1.50 7.28 -1.50
CA MET A 41 -0.76 7.57 -2.74
C MET A 41 -1.40 6.87 -3.95
N ALA A 42 -1.76 5.59 -3.76
CA ALA A 42 -2.38 4.76 -4.77
C ALA A 42 -3.73 5.30 -5.29
N VAL A 43 -4.56 5.85 -4.41
CA VAL A 43 -5.83 6.49 -4.80
C VAL A 43 -5.61 7.61 -5.81
N TYR A 44 -4.62 8.48 -5.60
CA TYR A 44 -4.31 9.54 -6.56
C TYR A 44 -3.57 9.02 -7.80
N GLY A 45 -2.68 8.03 -7.65
CA GLY A 45 -1.99 7.39 -8.77
C GLY A 45 -2.97 6.76 -9.77
N GLU A 46 -3.98 6.06 -9.26
CA GLU A 46 -5.05 5.47 -10.07
C GLU A 46 -5.89 6.54 -10.78
N LYS A 47 -6.35 7.58 -10.06
CA LYS A 47 -7.11 8.69 -10.67
C LYS A 47 -6.32 9.42 -11.75
N LEU A 48 -5.03 9.65 -11.54
CA LEU A 48 -4.15 10.24 -12.56
C LEU A 48 -4.02 9.34 -13.79
N LYS A 49 -3.92 8.02 -13.61
CA LYS A 49 -3.91 7.04 -14.70
C LYS A 49 -5.24 7.05 -15.48
N GLU A 50 -6.38 7.06 -14.81
CA GLU A 50 -7.71 7.17 -15.44
C GLU A 50 -7.85 8.43 -16.31
N MET A 51 -7.14 9.49 -15.94
CA MET A 51 -7.08 10.75 -16.70
C MET A 51 -6.02 10.76 -17.81
N GLY A 52 -5.32 9.64 -18.04
CA GLY A 52 -4.26 9.51 -19.05
C GLY A 52 -2.94 10.18 -18.67
N ALA A 53 -2.71 10.42 -17.37
CA ALA A 53 -1.55 11.14 -16.84
C ALA A 53 -0.86 10.36 -15.70
N ALA A 54 -0.73 9.04 -15.87
CA ALA A 54 -0.10 8.15 -14.90
C ALA A 54 1.26 8.72 -14.42
N ASP A 55 1.47 8.74 -13.10
CA ASP A 55 2.71 9.20 -12.48
C ASP A 55 3.50 8.02 -11.94
N ARG A 56 4.67 7.77 -12.52
CA ARG A 56 5.57 6.67 -12.19
C ARG A 56 6.70 7.07 -11.23
N SER A 57 6.78 8.35 -10.84
CA SER A 57 7.89 8.87 -10.02
C SER A 57 7.92 8.34 -8.57
N HIS A 58 6.88 7.60 -8.16
CA HIS A 58 6.74 7.07 -6.81
C HIS A 58 6.78 5.53 -6.75
N ASP A 59 7.01 4.84 -7.87
CA ASP A 59 6.92 3.38 -7.91
C ASP A 59 7.94 2.70 -7.01
N THR A 60 9.22 3.09 -7.10
CA THR A 60 10.27 2.56 -6.22
C THR A 60 9.96 2.79 -4.76
N PHE A 61 9.44 3.97 -4.41
CA PHE A 61 9.08 4.27 -3.02
C PHE A 61 7.95 3.37 -2.51
N ILE A 62 6.97 3.04 -3.35
CA ILE A 62 5.91 2.09 -3.01
C ILE A 62 6.48 0.67 -2.85
N MET A 63 7.39 0.25 -3.73
CA MET A 63 8.05 -1.06 -3.64
C MET A 63 8.84 -1.19 -2.33
N GLU A 64 9.70 -0.21 -2.03
CA GLU A 64 10.47 -0.14 -0.79
C GLU A 64 9.56 -0.10 0.46
N GLY A 65 8.48 0.68 0.40
CA GLY A 65 7.49 0.78 1.47
C GLY A 65 6.81 -0.56 1.76
N LEU A 66 6.36 -1.26 0.72
CA LEU A 66 5.78 -2.60 0.84
C LEU A 66 6.81 -3.59 1.40
N PHE A 67 8.02 -3.62 0.83
CA PHE A 67 9.09 -4.52 1.22
C PHE A 67 9.52 -4.32 2.68
N ALA A 68 9.64 -3.06 3.14
CA ALA A 68 10.01 -2.76 4.52
C ALA A 68 9.04 -3.35 5.57
N THR A 69 7.81 -3.69 5.17
CA THR A 69 6.80 -4.30 6.05
C THR A 69 6.74 -5.84 5.99
N ILE A 70 7.62 -6.48 5.21
CA ILE A 70 7.77 -7.95 5.22
C ILE A 70 8.31 -8.41 6.58
N THR A 71 7.92 -9.62 6.97
CA THR A 71 8.39 -10.27 8.20
C THR A 71 9.92 -10.33 8.21
N ASN A 72 10.53 -9.86 9.31
CA ASN A 72 11.98 -9.79 9.52
C ASN A 72 12.75 -8.83 8.57
N ALA A 73 12.08 -7.95 7.84
CA ALA A 73 12.73 -7.00 6.94
C ALA A 73 13.31 -5.77 7.66
N ASN A 74 12.51 -5.10 8.49
CA ASN A 74 12.95 -3.88 9.19
C ASN A 74 12.29 -3.74 10.58
N TRP A 75 13.09 -3.38 11.57
CA TRP A 75 12.71 -3.26 12.98
C TRP A 75 12.81 -1.82 13.51
N ASP A 76 13.35 -0.89 12.71
CA ASP A 76 13.65 0.47 13.12
C ASP A 76 12.43 1.38 12.98
N LYS A 77 11.89 1.82 14.13
CA LYS A 77 10.74 2.74 14.19
C LYS A 77 11.03 4.07 13.51
N ALA A 78 12.25 4.61 13.63
CA ALA A 78 12.61 5.89 13.03
C ALA A 78 12.56 5.82 11.50
N ARG A 79 12.94 4.67 10.92
CA ARG A 79 12.80 4.43 9.48
C ARG A 79 11.35 4.45 9.04
N PHE A 80 10.45 3.78 9.77
CA PHE A 80 9.02 3.81 9.43
C PHE A 80 8.43 5.22 9.56
N SER A 81 8.74 5.96 10.63
CA SER A 81 8.28 7.35 10.78
C SER A 81 8.76 8.23 9.62
N SER A 82 10.03 8.14 9.24
CA SER A 82 10.58 8.89 8.11
C SER A 82 9.93 8.52 6.77
N MET A 83 9.66 7.23 6.54
CA MET A 83 8.93 6.78 5.35
C MET A 83 7.48 7.27 5.34
N ILE A 84 6.80 7.31 6.50
CA ILE A 84 5.44 7.85 6.59
C ILE A 84 5.43 9.35 6.23
N GLU A 85 6.36 10.14 6.77
CA GLU A 85 6.47 11.57 6.44
C GLU A 85 6.76 11.82 4.95
N GLU A 86 7.70 11.05 4.37
CA GLU A 86 8.00 11.10 2.94
C GLU A 86 6.78 10.69 2.10
N GLY A 87 6.08 9.63 2.50
CA GLY A 87 4.87 9.16 1.83
C GLY A 87 3.74 10.19 1.86
N LEU A 88 3.55 10.88 2.99
CA LEU A 88 2.58 11.98 3.09
C LEU A 88 2.93 13.14 2.15
N ARG A 89 4.21 13.52 2.06
CA ARG A 89 4.68 14.56 1.12
C ARG A 89 4.48 14.14 -0.35
N ARG A 90 4.77 12.89 -0.69
CA ARG A 90 4.56 12.33 -2.04
C ARG A 90 3.08 12.27 -2.40
N ARG A 91 2.24 11.86 -1.45
CA ARG A 91 0.78 11.85 -1.62
C ARG A 91 0.24 13.25 -1.89
N GLU A 92 0.71 14.26 -1.15
CA GLU A 92 0.31 15.66 -1.37
C GLU A 92 0.71 16.14 -2.78
N SER A 93 1.92 15.80 -3.23
CA SER A 93 2.35 16.09 -4.60
C SER A 93 1.43 15.47 -5.66
N LEU A 94 1.01 14.21 -5.46
CA LEU A 94 0.06 13.52 -6.34
C LEU A 94 -1.34 14.18 -6.28
N ALA A 95 -1.78 14.60 -5.10
CA ALA A 95 -3.07 15.26 -4.89
C ALA A 95 -3.14 16.61 -5.62
N VAL A 96 -2.09 17.43 -5.53
CA VAL A 96 -1.98 18.70 -6.27
C VAL A 96 -2.01 18.45 -7.78
N LYS A 97 -1.19 17.51 -8.27
CA LYS A 97 -1.15 17.15 -9.69
C LYS A 97 -2.52 16.69 -10.20
N PHE A 98 -3.22 15.86 -9.42
CA PHE A 98 -4.57 15.42 -9.73
C PHE A 98 -5.56 16.59 -9.77
N SER A 99 -5.54 17.45 -8.75
CA SER A 99 -6.46 18.59 -8.64
C SER A 99 -6.29 19.57 -9.82
N ASP A 100 -5.05 19.89 -10.19
CA ASP A 100 -4.76 20.80 -11.30
C ASP A 100 -5.23 20.22 -12.63
N LEU A 101 -4.89 18.95 -12.90
CA LEU A 101 -5.34 18.28 -14.12
C LEU A 101 -6.86 18.12 -14.17
N TYR A 102 -7.50 17.86 -13.02
CA TYR A 102 -8.95 17.72 -12.94
C TYR A 102 -9.64 19.04 -13.26
N ARG A 103 -9.13 20.15 -12.70
CA ARG A 103 -9.63 21.49 -12.99
C ARG A 103 -9.42 21.88 -14.45
N GLU A 104 -8.27 21.55 -15.03
CA GLU A 104 -7.98 21.79 -16.45
C GLU A 104 -8.98 21.07 -17.37
N LYS A 105 -9.27 19.79 -17.09
CA LYS A 105 -10.18 18.98 -17.93
C LYS A 105 -11.66 19.26 -17.71
N ASN A 106 -12.07 19.61 -16.49
CA ASN A 106 -13.48 19.69 -16.10
C ASN A 106 -13.97 21.12 -15.80
N GLY A 107 -13.08 22.11 -15.71
CA GLY A 107 -13.41 23.50 -15.39
C GLY A 107 -13.89 23.74 -13.95
N LYS A 108 -13.72 22.75 -13.06
CA LYS A 108 -14.13 22.81 -11.64
C LYS A 108 -13.26 21.92 -10.77
N ASP A 109 -13.31 22.13 -9.46
CA ASP A 109 -12.65 21.25 -8.51
C ASP A 109 -13.35 19.89 -8.40
N CYS A 110 -12.57 18.86 -8.04
CA CYS A 110 -13.11 17.52 -7.79
C CYS A 110 -13.93 17.53 -6.49
N ALA A 111 -15.17 17.06 -6.57
CA ALA A 111 -16.08 16.96 -5.42
C ALA A 111 -16.24 15.51 -4.93
N ASP A 112 -15.44 14.58 -5.47
CA ASP A 112 -15.47 13.18 -5.06
C ASP A 112 -15.11 13.04 -3.58
N SER A 113 -15.87 12.19 -2.88
CA SER A 113 -15.45 11.73 -1.57
C SER A 113 -14.22 10.84 -1.74
N LEU A 114 -13.16 11.14 -0.99
CA LEU A 114 -11.92 10.37 -0.97
C LEU A 114 -11.83 9.57 0.34
N PRO A 115 -11.24 8.36 0.31
CA PRO A 115 -11.00 7.59 1.53
C PRO A 115 -10.05 8.36 2.45
N GLU A 116 -10.15 8.10 3.76
CA GLU A 116 -9.32 8.79 4.76
C GLU A 116 -7.82 8.70 4.45
N ALA A 117 -7.36 7.57 3.91
CA ALA A 117 -5.98 7.36 3.47
C ALA A 117 -5.46 8.44 2.51
N ALA A 118 -6.33 8.99 1.66
CA ALA A 118 -5.98 10.02 0.69
C ALA A 118 -5.86 11.42 1.32
N ILE A 119 -6.53 11.68 2.45
CA ILE A 119 -6.69 13.04 3.00
C ILE A 119 -6.04 13.24 4.37
N TRP A 120 -5.87 12.18 5.17
CA TRP A 120 -5.34 12.29 6.53
C TRP A 120 -3.90 12.78 6.53
N THR A 121 -3.55 13.75 7.36
CA THR A 121 -2.17 14.20 7.55
C THR A 121 -1.94 14.58 9.00
N ALA A 122 -0.73 14.37 9.50
CA ALA A 122 -0.31 14.77 10.83
C ALA A 122 1.22 14.84 10.93
N SER A 123 1.72 15.40 12.02
CA SER A 123 3.15 15.30 12.38
C SER A 123 3.47 13.95 13.03
N ALA A 124 4.76 13.62 13.13
CA ALA A 124 5.22 12.32 13.62
C ALA A 124 4.73 11.96 15.03
N GLU A 125 4.46 12.95 15.87
CA GLU A 125 3.94 12.76 17.23
C GLU A 125 2.55 12.10 17.25
N ALA A 126 1.75 12.32 16.21
CA ALA A 126 0.40 11.77 16.11
C ALA A 126 0.36 10.37 15.46
N PHE A 127 1.47 9.89 14.90
CA PHE A 127 1.51 8.63 14.16
C PHE A 127 1.12 7.44 15.03
N GLY A 128 1.60 7.40 16.28
CA GLY A 128 1.33 6.30 17.19
C GLY A 128 -0.16 6.10 17.49
N GLU A 129 -0.93 7.18 17.61
CA GLU A 129 -2.38 7.10 17.84
C GLU A 129 -3.12 6.73 16.57
N LYS A 130 -2.84 7.40 15.44
CA LYS A 130 -3.51 7.07 14.18
C LYS A 130 -3.28 5.62 13.76
N ALA A 131 -2.06 5.13 13.96
CA ALA A 131 -1.66 3.77 13.61
C ALA A 131 -2.50 2.67 14.30
N LYS A 132 -3.12 2.96 15.45
CA LYS A 132 -4.02 2.00 16.14
C LYS A 132 -5.36 1.85 15.44
N GLU A 133 -5.77 2.84 14.65
CA GLU A 133 -7.08 2.92 14.00
C GLU A 133 -7.07 2.35 12.57
N VAL A 134 -5.92 2.38 11.90
CA VAL A 134 -5.81 2.10 10.45
C VAL A 134 -5.23 0.72 10.11
N GLY A 135 -5.15 -0.16 11.11
CA GLY A 135 -4.64 -1.53 10.95
C GLY A 135 -5.62 -2.49 10.27
N VAL A 136 -5.23 -3.75 10.21
CA VAL A 136 -5.98 -4.85 9.57
C VAL A 136 -7.45 -4.95 10.02
N LEU A 137 -7.71 -4.69 11.31
CA LEU A 137 -9.05 -4.81 11.90
C LEU A 137 -9.98 -3.64 11.56
N LEU A 138 -9.52 -2.60 10.86
CA LEU A 138 -10.38 -1.53 10.33
C LEU A 138 -11.45 -2.10 9.39
N THR A 139 -11.13 -3.16 8.64
CA THR A 139 -12.13 -3.85 7.81
C THR A 139 -12.89 -4.84 8.70
N GLU A 140 -14.15 -4.55 9.00
CA GLU A 140 -14.97 -5.37 9.92
C GLU A 140 -15.36 -6.73 9.32
N ASN A 141 -15.82 -6.73 8.07
CA ASN A 141 -16.22 -7.96 7.37
C ASN A 141 -15.01 -8.87 7.15
N GLU A 142 -15.10 -10.11 7.64
CA GLU A 142 -13.99 -11.07 7.62
C GLU A 142 -13.57 -11.50 6.22
N ASP A 143 -14.52 -11.71 5.30
CA ASP A 143 -14.23 -12.13 3.92
C ASP A 143 -13.55 -10.99 3.14
N VAL A 144 -14.06 -9.76 3.30
CA VAL A 144 -13.45 -8.56 2.70
C VAL A 144 -12.04 -8.35 3.27
N ARG A 145 -11.87 -8.48 4.59
CA ARG A 145 -10.57 -8.38 5.26
C ARG A 145 -9.61 -9.45 4.76
N SER A 146 -10.08 -10.69 4.64
CA SER A 146 -9.31 -11.82 4.12
C SER A 146 -8.76 -11.53 2.72
N LEU A 147 -9.62 -11.11 1.79
CA LEU A 147 -9.22 -10.84 0.41
C LEU A 147 -8.32 -9.61 0.26
N ARG A 148 -8.61 -8.52 0.98
CA ARG A 148 -7.77 -7.30 0.98
C ARG A 148 -6.36 -7.59 1.52
N GLU A 149 -6.27 -8.35 2.61
CA GLU A 149 -4.99 -8.69 3.20
C GLU A 149 -4.24 -9.77 2.42
N LEU A 150 -4.93 -10.74 1.82
CA LEU A 150 -4.31 -11.70 0.91
C LEU A 150 -3.65 -10.99 -0.28
N LEU A 151 -4.38 -10.03 -0.89
CA LEU A 151 -3.85 -9.19 -1.96
C LEU A 151 -2.63 -8.38 -1.47
N THR A 152 -2.76 -7.70 -0.33
CA THR A 152 -1.68 -6.86 0.22
C THR A 152 -0.43 -7.69 0.57
N ILE A 153 -0.59 -8.88 1.16
CA ILE A 153 0.51 -9.81 1.47
C ILE A 153 1.19 -10.29 0.19
N GLY A 154 0.42 -10.71 -0.82
CA GLY A 154 0.97 -11.10 -2.12
C GLY A 154 1.73 -9.95 -2.78
N LEU A 155 1.17 -8.74 -2.73
CA LEU A 155 1.77 -7.55 -3.31
C LEU A 155 3.11 -7.18 -2.67
N LYS A 156 3.26 -7.38 -1.35
CA LYS A 156 4.56 -7.21 -0.68
C LYS A 156 5.62 -8.15 -1.24
N GLY A 157 5.27 -9.41 -1.49
CA GLY A 157 6.17 -10.39 -2.11
C GLY A 157 6.60 -9.96 -3.52
N ILE A 158 5.65 -9.52 -4.34
CA ILE A 158 5.91 -8.97 -5.69
C ILE A 158 6.84 -7.77 -5.60
N ALA A 159 6.57 -6.83 -4.68
CA ALA A 159 7.40 -5.64 -4.45
C ALA A 159 8.86 -5.97 -4.10
N ALA A 160 9.11 -6.99 -3.27
CA ALA A 160 10.47 -7.39 -2.95
C ALA A 160 11.25 -7.87 -4.19
N TYR A 161 10.61 -8.66 -5.07
CA TYR A 161 11.24 -9.09 -6.31
C TYR A 161 11.42 -7.95 -7.31
N ALA A 162 10.41 -7.08 -7.44
CA ALA A 162 10.46 -5.89 -8.29
C ALA A 162 11.61 -4.96 -7.88
N GLU A 163 11.78 -4.75 -6.57
CA GLU A 163 12.83 -3.90 -6.03
C GLU A 163 14.24 -4.44 -6.34
N HIS A 164 14.45 -5.74 -6.16
CA HIS A 164 15.72 -6.37 -6.56
C HIS A 164 15.99 -6.28 -8.07
N ALA A 165 14.96 -6.39 -8.91
CA ALA A 165 15.09 -6.18 -10.35
C ALA A 165 15.43 -4.73 -10.68
N ALA A 166 14.78 -3.75 -10.02
CA ALA A 166 15.01 -2.33 -10.22
C ALA A 166 16.44 -1.91 -9.83
N VAL A 167 16.99 -2.47 -8.75
CA VAL A 167 18.41 -2.29 -8.36
C VAL A 167 19.37 -2.73 -9.48
N LEU A 168 19.00 -3.73 -10.26
CA LEU A 168 19.77 -4.21 -11.42
C LEU A 168 19.44 -3.48 -12.73
N GLY A 169 18.58 -2.45 -12.68
CA GLY A 169 18.16 -1.68 -13.85
C GLY A 169 17.05 -2.34 -14.68
N TYR A 170 16.38 -3.37 -14.15
CA TYR A 170 15.25 -4.02 -14.81
C TYR A 170 13.94 -3.49 -14.26
N TYR A 171 13.11 -2.92 -15.14
CA TYR A 171 11.85 -2.32 -14.78
C TYR A 171 10.75 -2.67 -15.79
N LYS A 172 9.53 -2.87 -15.30
CA LYS A 172 8.32 -3.03 -16.12
C LYS A 172 7.23 -2.12 -15.56
N ASP A 173 6.70 -1.24 -16.39
CA ASP A 173 5.69 -0.25 -15.99
C ASP A 173 4.45 -0.91 -15.40
N GLU A 174 4.06 -2.06 -15.93
CA GLU A 174 2.87 -2.79 -15.51
C GLU A 174 2.92 -3.21 -14.03
N ILE A 175 4.13 -3.42 -13.47
CA ILE A 175 4.32 -3.83 -12.08
C ILE A 175 3.90 -2.72 -11.11
N GLY A 176 4.48 -1.53 -11.25
CA GLY A 176 4.12 -0.41 -10.37
C GLY A 176 2.70 0.09 -10.63
N GLU A 177 2.19 -0.03 -11.87
CA GLU A 177 0.79 0.30 -12.16
C GLU A 177 -0.16 -0.62 -11.39
N PHE A 178 0.14 -1.92 -11.39
CA PHE A 178 -0.64 -2.88 -10.63
C PHE A 178 -0.49 -2.68 -9.11
N MET A 179 0.68 -2.24 -8.62
CA MET A 179 0.83 -1.92 -7.19
C MET A 179 -0.08 -0.78 -6.75
N MET A 180 -0.18 0.28 -7.56
CA MET A 180 -1.12 1.37 -7.32
C MET A 180 -2.57 0.85 -7.38
N GLU A 181 -2.94 0.12 -8.43
CA GLU A 181 -4.29 -0.45 -8.59
C GLU A 181 -4.68 -1.34 -7.40
N ALA A 182 -3.81 -2.28 -7.01
CA ALA A 182 -4.04 -3.21 -5.92
C ALA A 182 -4.18 -2.48 -4.57
N LEU A 183 -3.31 -1.52 -4.26
CA LEU A 183 -3.42 -0.73 -3.03
C LEU A 183 -4.71 0.11 -2.99
N ALA A 184 -5.03 0.82 -4.08
CA ALA A 184 -6.25 1.62 -4.18
C ALA A 184 -7.51 0.74 -4.07
N SER A 185 -7.49 -0.47 -4.61
CA SER A 185 -8.63 -1.39 -4.52
C SER A 185 -9.03 -1.73 -3.08
N THR A 186 -8.05 -1.75 -2.15
CA THR A 186 -8.31 -2.05 -0.73
C THR A 186 -8.99 -0.92 0.02
N THR A 187 -9.19 0.25 -0.61
CA THR A 187 -9.97 1.37 -0.06
C THR A 187 -11.37 1.47 -0.68
N LYS A 188 -11.74 0.53 -1.56
CA LYS A 188 -13.01 0.52 -2.29
C LYS A 188 -13.91 -0.60 -1.79
N GLU A 189 -15.21 -0.38 -1.85
CA GLU A 189 -16.19 -1.45 -1.68
C GLU A 189 -16.37 -2.18 -3.01
N LEU A 190 -15.85 -3.41 -3.07
CA LEU A 190 -15.81 -4.24 -4.27
C LEU A 190 -16.56 -5.56 -4.01
N SER A 191 -17.11 -6.16 -5.07
CA SER A 191 -17.68 -7.50 -4.97
C SER A 191 -16.60 -8.56 -4.70
N VAL A 192 -17.01 -9.71 -4.17
CA VAL A 192 -16.12 -10.86 -3.94
C VAL A 192 -15.43 -11.29 -5.24
N ASP A 193 -16.14 -11.31 -6.36
CA ASP A 193 -15.58 -11.67 -7.67
C ASP A 193 -14.49 -10.66 -8.10
N ALA A 194 -14.72 -9.36 -7.91
CA ALA A 194 -13.74 -8.33 -8.26
C ALA A 194 -12.49 -8.43 -7.38
N MET A 195 -12.66 -8.62 -6.07
CA MET A 195 -11.54 -8.81 -5.14
C MET A 195 -10.75 -10.09 -5.46
N THR A 196 -11.45 -11.19 -5.76
CA THR A 196 -10.80 -12.45 -6.18
C THR A 196 -10.04 -12.28 -7.49
N GLY A 197 -10.61 -11.55 -8.45
CA GLY A 197 -9.93 -11.21 -9.70
C GLY A 197 -8.62 -10.44 -9.49
N LEU A 198 -8.59 -9.50 -8.54
CA LEU A 198 -7.38 -8.78 -8.17
C LEU A 198 -6.33 -9.69 -7.53
N VAL A 199 -6.73 -10.64 -6.69
CA VAL A 199 -5.82 -11.65 -6.12
C VAL A 199 -5.23 -12.53 -7.24
N MET A 200 -6.04 -12.97 -8.20
CA MET A 200 -5.56 -13.76 -9.34
C MET A 200 -4.59 -12.97 -10.22
N LYS A 201 -4.90 -11.69 -10.50
CA LYS A 201 -4.02 -10.78 -11.23
C LYS A 201 -2.70 -10.56 -10.49
N ALA A 202 -2.69 -10.52 -9.16
CA ALA A 202 -1.44 -10.50 -8.40
C ALA A 202 -0.59 -11.75 -8.65
N GLY A 203 -1.21 -12.93 -8.76
CA GLY A 203 -0.54 -14.17 -9.17
C GLY A 203 0.10 -14.06 -10.57
N GLU A 204 -0.62 -13.51 -11.55
CA GLU A 204 -0.09 -13.26 -12.90
C GLU A 204 1.10 -12.29 -12.87
N MET A 205 0.99 -11.20 -12.12
CA MET A 205 2.06 -10.22 -11.96
C MET A 205 3.30 -10.82 -11.30
N ALA A 206 3.13 -11.73 -10.34
CA ALA A 206 4.24 -12.45 -9.71
C ALA A 206 5.02 -13.31 -10.71
N VAL A 207 4.34 -13.94 -11.69
CA VAL A 207 4.99 -14.71 -12.77
C VAL A 207 5.71 -13.79 -13.75
N ASN A 208 5.09 -12.67 -14.11
CA ASN A 208 5.59 -11.75 -15.14
C ASN A 208 6.89 -11.01 -14.76
N HIS A 209 7.39 -11.18 -13.53
CA HIS A 209 8.73 -10.72 -13.11
C HIS A 209 9.87 -11.56 -13.70
N HIS A 210 9.58 -12.75 -14.24
CA HIS A 210 10.58 -13.63 -14.84
C HIS A 210 10.51 -13.62 -16.37
N GLY A 211 11.20 -12.68 -16.98
CA GLY A 211 11.54 -12.79 -18.40
C GLY A 211 12.08 -11.49 -18.98
N PRO A 212 13.23 -11.52 -19.71
CA PRO A 212 13.59 -10.43 -20.58
C PRO A 212 12.47 -10.27 -21.61
N SER A 213 12.08 -9.03 -21.88
CA SER A 213 11.35 -8.67 -23.09
C SER A 213 12.27 -8.99 -24.27
N GLY A 214 12.16 -10.22 -24.77
CA GLY A 214 12.81 -10.73 -25.98
C GLY A 214 11.85 -10.73 -27.14
#